data_AF-A0A847L047-F1
#
_entry.id   AF-A0A847L047-F1
#
_cell.length_a   1.000
_cell.length_b   1.000
_cell.length_c   1.000
_cell.angle_alpha   90.00
_cell.angle_beta   90.00
_cell.angle_gamma   90.00
#
_symmetry.space_group_name_H-M   'P 1'
#
loop_
_entity.id
_entity.type
_entity.pdbx_description
1 polymer ?
#
loop_
_entity_poly.entity_id
_entity_poly.type
_entity_poly.pdbx_seq_one_letter_code
_entity_poly.pdbx_strand_id
1 'polypeptide(L)'
;MKTLDFIQLDESGAKQVVNELQFLLADLQIYYTNLRSFHWNIKGKGFFELHNKFEDMYSDVADKIDEIAERILMLGGTPENKFSEYLKKSRISEIGAVTNTEDALHNILETLSHLIAVERKIIELASNYNDEVTNSQLSDYLVEQEKEVWMILAYLS
;
A
#
# COMPACT_ATOMS: atom_id res chain seq x y z
N MET A 1 23.79 2.57 -20.40
CA MET A 1 23.09 3.83 -20.09
C MET A 1 21.99 3.47 -19.10
N LYS A 2 22.06 3.93 -17.85
CA LYS A 2 21.08 3.59 -16.80
C LYS A 2 20.14 4.78 -16.59
N THR A 3 18.87 4.53 -16.28
CA THR A 3 17.90 5.60 -15.93
C THR A 3 18.44 6.52 -14.84
N LEU A 4 19.07 5.92 -13.82
CA LEU A 4 19.70 6.60 -12.69
C LEU A 4 20.71 7.68 -13.11
N ASP A 5 21.45 7.48 -14.20
CA ASP A 5 22.44 8.44 -14.70
C ASP A 5 21.78 9.77 -15.12
N PHE A 6 20.52 9.73 -15.57
CA PHE A 6 19.77 10.88 -16.09
C PHE A 6 18.88 11.53 -15.05
N ILE A 7 18.39 10.75 -14.08
CA ILE A 7 17.64 11.27 -12.92
C ILE A 7 18.56 11.63 -11.75
N GLN A 8 19.87 11.47 -11.91
CA GLN A 8 20.92 11.90 -10.97
C GLN A 8 20.84 11.25 -9.58
N LEU A 9 20.44 9.98 -9.52
CA LEU A 9 20.38 9.21 -8.27
C LEU A 9 21.53 8.21 -8.16
N ASP A 10 22.04 8.02 -6.94
CA ASP A 10 23.06 7.02 -6.63
C ASP A 10 22.49 5.59 -6.67
N GLU A 11 23.23 4.66 -7.28
CA GLU A 11 22.79 3.28 -7.46
C GLU A 11 22.66 2.52 -6.13
N SER A 12 23.54 2.78 -5.16
CA SER A 12 23.46 2.13 -3.84
C SER A 12 22.25 2.62 -3.05
N GLY A 13 21.98 3.93 -3.08
CA GLY A 13 20.78 4.53 -2.50
C GLY A 13 19.50 4.02 -3.13
N ALA A 14 19.42 4.09 -4.47
CA ALA A 14 18.27 3.59 -5.24
C ALA A 14 17.97 2.12 -4.95
N LYS A 15 19.01 1.27 -4.85
CA LYS A 15 18.85 -0.15 -4.51
C LYS A 15 18.26 -0.36 -3.11
N GLN A 16 18.62 0.46 -2.13
CA GLN A 16 18.04 0.36 -0.79
C GLN A 16 16.57 0.77 -0.77
N VAL A 17 16.23 1.86 -1.46
CA VAL A 17 14.82 2.29 -1.62
C VAL A 17 14.00 1.22 -2.35
N VAL A 18 14.52 0.66 -3.45
CA VAL A 18 13.88 -0.44 -4.19
C VAL A 18 13.61 -1.64 -3.30
N ASN A 19 14.53 -2.00 -2.41
CA ASN A 19 14.31 -3.15 -1.51
C ASN A 19 13.09 -2.94 -0.62
N GLU A 20 12.93 -1.77 -0.03
CA GLU A 20 11.77 -1.46 0.82
C GLU A 20 10.48 -1.31 0.00
N LEU A 21 10.54 -0.70 -1.19
CA LEU A 21 9.40 -0.62 -2.11
C LEU A 21 8.89 -2.00 -2.54
N GLN A 22 9.76 -3.01 -2.65
CA GLN A 22 9.31 -4.38 -2.92
C GLN A 22 8.51 -5.01 -1.77
N PHE A 23 8.82 -4.66 -0.51
CA PHE A 23 8.02 -5.10 0.63
C PHE A 23 6.67 -4.36 0.65
N LEU A 24 6.68 -3.05 0.40
CA LEU A 24 5.44 -2.26 0.28
C LEU A 24 4.55 -2.77 -0.86
N LEU A 25 5.13 -3.09 -2.03
CA LEU A 25 4.39 -3.68 -3.16
C LEU A 25 3.72 -5.00 -2.76
N ALA A 26 4.41 -5.87 -2.02
CA ALA A 26 3.83 -7.12 -1.54
C ALA A 26 2.69 -6.88 -0.53
N ASP A 27 2.87 -5.94 0.40
CA ASP A 27 1.85 -5.53 1.36
C ASP A 27 0.59 -5.03 0.65
N LEU A 28 0.74 -4.12 -0.33
CA LEU A 28 -0.38 -3.57 -1.10
C LEU A 28 -1.13 -4.65 -1.90
N GLN A 29 -0.44 -5.64 -2.47
CA GLN A 29 -1.07 -6.75 -3.19
C GLN A 29 -1.95 -7.63 -2.28
N ILE A 30 -1.48 -7.92 -1.07
CA ILE A 30 -2.30 -8.65 -0.08
C ILE A 30 -3.46 -7.78 0.40
N TYR A 31 -3.22 -6.50 0.68
CA TYR A 31 -4.26 -5.58 1.11
C TYR A 31 -5.38 -5.42 0.06
N TYR A 32 -5.02 -5.26 -1.21
CA TYR A 32 -5.97 -5.25 -2.33
C TYR A 32 -6.88 -6.48 -2.34
N THR A 33 -6.29 -7.67 -2.14
CA THR A 33 -7.05 -8.92 -2.11
C THR A 33 -7.96 -9.00 -0.89
N ASN A 34 -7.49 -8.52 0.28
CA ASN A 34 -8.29 -8.44 1.50
C ASN A 34 -9.50 -7.48 1.33
N LEU A 35 -9.30 -6.32 0.71
CA LEU A 35 -10.39 -5.37 0.40
C LEU A 35 -11.46 -5.99 -0.51
N ARG A 36 -11.05 -6.76 -1.52
CA ARG A 36 -12.00 -7.54 -2.35
C ARG A 36 -12.76 -8.58 -1.53
N SER A 37 -12.08 -9.25 -0.60
CA SER A 37 -12.75 -10.17 0.34
C SER A 37 -13.84 -9.45 1.15
N PHE A 38 -13.56 -8.25 1.67
CA PHE A 38 -14.58 -7.46 2.37
C PHE A 38 -15.73 -7.05 1.45
N HIS A 39 -15.42 -6.52 0.27
CA HIS A 39 -16.40 -6.09 -0.73
C HIS A 39 -17.39 -7.23 -1.08
N TRP A 40 -16.88 -8.45 -1.29
CA TRP A 40 -17.73 -9.60 -1.63
C TRP A 40 -18.53 -10.16 -0.45
N ASN A 41 -17.97 -10.13 0.76
CA ASN A 41 -18.48 -10.92 1.87
C ASN A 41 -19.20 -10.10 2.95
N ILE A 42 -19.13 -8.77 2.93
CA ILE A 42 -19.79 -7.91 3.91
C ILE A 42 -21.30 -8.16 3.93
N LYS A 43 -21.91 -8.12 5.13
CA LYS A 43 -23.35 -8.30 5.34
C LYS A 43 -23.88 -7.30 6.36
N GLY A 44 -25.20 -7.18 6.45
CA GLY A 44 -25.86 -6.36 7.46
C GLY A 44 -26.35 -5.02 6.93
N LYS A 45 -26.76 -4.14 7.85
CA LYS A 45 -27.47 -2.89 7.50
C LYS A 45 -26.62 -1.90 6.71
N GLY A 46 -25.30 -1.92 6.88
CA GLY A 46 -24.35 -1.08 6.14
C GLY A 46 -23.89 -1.68 4.81
N PHE A 47 -24.52 -2.76 4.32
CA PHE A 47 -24.05 -3.50 3.14
C PHE A 47 -23.78 -2.60 1.93
N PHE A 48 -24.76 -1.82 1.47
CA PHE A 48 -24.62 -1.05 0.24
C PHE A 48 -23.55 0.04 0.32
N GLU A 49 -23.43 0.68 1.49
CA GLU A 49 -22.42 1.71 1.74
C GLU A 49 -21.02 1.11 1.75
N LEU A 50 -20.81 0.08 2.58
CA LEU A 50 -19.50 -0.53 2.75
C LEU A 50 -19.06 -1.32 1.52
N HIS A 51 -19.99 -1.97 0.82
CA HIS A 51 -19.71 -2.66 -0.43
C HIS A 51 -19.10 -1.69 -1.45
N ASN A 52 -19.72 -0.53 -1.68
CA ASN A 52 -19.18 0.48 -2.59
C ASN A 52 -17.88 1.09 -2.05
N LYS A 53 -17.82 1.38 -0.74
CA LYS A 53 -16.63 1.94 -0.11
C LYS A 53 -15.41 1.04 -0.27
N PHE A 54 -15.56 -0.27 -0.09
CA PHE A 54 -14.46 -1.21 -0.28
C PHE A 54 -14.04 -1.34 -1.76
N GLU A 55 -14.93 -1.07 -2.70
CA GLU A 55 -14.59 -0.95 -4.12
C GLU A 55 -13.75 0.28 -4.43
N ASP A 56 -14.15 1.44 -3.90
CA ASP A 56 -13.35 2.66 -4.02
C ASP A 56 -11.95 2.43 -3.45
N MET A 57 -11.86 1.79 -2.27
CA MET A 57 -10.58 1.49 -1.62
C MET A 57 -9.72 0.50 -2.41
N TYR A 58 -10.26 -0.61 -2.93
CA TYR A 58 -9.40 -1.53 -3.69
C TYR A 58 -8.97 -0.94 -5.03
N SER A 59 -9.75 -0.02 -5.60
CA SER A 59 -9.42 0.64 -6.86
C SER A 59 -8.25 1.60 -6.65
N ASP A 60 -8.32 2.41 -5.58
CA ASP A 60 -7.22 3.25 -5.14
C ASP A 60 -5.94 2.46 -4.85
N VAL A 61 -6.04 1.33 -4.13
CA VAL A 61 -4.88 0.46 -3.88
C VAL A 61 -4.33 -0.15 -5.18
N ALA A 62 -5.18 -0.45 -6.16
CA ALA A 62 -4.73 -0.97 -7.46
C ALA A 62 -3.88 0.06 -8.23
N ASP A 63 -4.28 1.33 -8.20
CA ASP A 63 -3.51 2.43 -8.78
C ASP A 63 -2.16 2.56 -8.06
N LYS A 64 -2.16 2.58 -6.72
CA LYS A 64 -0.93 2.64 -5.91
C LYS A 64 0.02 1.45 -6.15
N ILE A 65 -0.51 0.26 -6.43
CA ILE A 65 0.30 -0.93 -6.79
C ILE A 65 1.07 -0.67 -8.09
N ASP A 66 0.41 -0.11 -9.11
CA ASP A 66 1.03 0.19 -10.40
C ASP A 66 2.11 1.26 -10.22
N GLU A 67 1.78 2.36 -9.55
CA GLU A 67 2.73 3.45 -9.34
C GLU A 67 3.99 3.00 -8.55
N ILE A 68 3.85 2.12 -7.56
CA ILE A 68 5.00 1.56 -6.82
C ILE A 68 5.81 0.61 -7.69
N ALA A 69 5.16 -0.23 -8.50
CA ALA A 69 5.85 -1.12 -9.42
C ALA A 69 6.64 -0.34 -10.48
N GLU A 70 6.04 0.73 -11.03
CA GLU A 70 6.70 1.63 -11.96
C GLU A 70 7.85 2.40 -11.28
N ARG A 71 7.67 2.85 -10.03
CA ARG A 71 8.75 3.52 -9.28
C ARG A 71 9.96 2.59 -9.09
N ILE A 72 9.72 1.30 -8.80
CA ILE A 72 10.79 0.29 -8.73
C ILE A 72 11.54 0.18 -10.07
N LEU A 73 10.82 0.18 -11.21
CA LEU A 73 11.43 0.15 -12.54
C LEU A 73 12.26 1.41 -12.83
N MET A 74 11.74 2.59 -12.47
CA MET A 74 12.45 3.87 -12.64
C MET A 74 13.77 3.90 -11.87
N LEU A 75 13.81 3.27 -10.70
CA LEU A 75 15.01 3.13 -9.86
C LEU A 75 15.94 1.98 -10.28
N GLY A 76 15.63 1.30 -11.40
CA GLY A 76 16.46 0.23 -11.96
C GLY A 76 16.26 -1.14 -11.31
N GLY A 77 15.22 -1.30 -10.48
CA GLY A 77 14.78 -2.59 -9.96
C GLY A 77 13.85 -3.34 -10.92
N THR A 78 13.52 -4.57 -10.57
CA THR A 78 12.45 -5.34 -11.22
C THR A 78 11.37 -5.59 -10.18
N PRO A 79 10.14 -5.08 -10.36
CA PRO A 79 9.07 -5.32 -9.39
C PRO A 79 8.74 -6.81 -9.35
N GLU A 80 8.50 -7.31 -8.15
CA GLU A 80 7.98 -8.66 -7.98
C GLU A 80 6.63 -8.78 -8.69
N ASN A 81 6.32 -9.95 -9.25
CA ASN A 81 5.09 -10.20 -9.99
C ASN A 81 4.47 -11.58 -9.74
N LYS A 82 5.00 -12.33 -8.77
CA LYS A 82 4.52 -13.67 -8.42
C LYS A 82 3.80 -13.63 -7.08
N PHE A 83 2.59 -14.17 -7.04
CA PHE A 83 1.83 -14.34 -5.79
C PHE A 83 2.64 -15.08 -4.71
N SER A 84 3.37 -16.14 -5.09
CA SER A 84 4.20 -16.89 -4.15
C SER A 84 5.30 -16.05 -3.47
N GLU A 85 5.76 -14.99 -4.11
CA GLU A 85 6.76 -14.09 -3.54
C GLU A 85 6.12 -12.96 -2.74
N TYR A 86 4.96 -12.44 -3.17
CA TYR A 86 4.18 -11.52 -2.34
C TYR A 86 3.82 -12.15 -0.99
N LEU A 87 3.37 -13.40 -0.98
CA LEU A 87 3.05 -14.14 0.24
C LEU A 87 4.24 -14.35 1.19
N LYS A 88 5.47 -14.35 0.67
CA LYS A 88 6.69 -14.46 1.50
C LYS A 88 7.16 -13.12 2.05
N LYS A 89 6.95 -12.04 1.30
CA LYS A 89 7.47 -10.70 1.60
C LYS A 89 6.49 -9.87 2.42
N SER A 90 5.19 -10.01 2.16
CA SER A 90 4.13 -9.27 2.83
C SER A 90 4.17 -9.51 4.34
N ARG A 91 4.01 -8.43 5.10
CA ARG A 91 3.77 -8.41 6.55
C ARG A 91 2.28 -8.33 6.87
N ILE A 92 1.46 -8.01 5.88
CA ILE A 92 0.00 -8.14 5.95
C ILE A 92 -0.35 -9.61 5.66
N SER A 93 -1.21 -10.18 6.51
CA SER A 93 -1.71 -11.55 6.32
C SER A 93 -2.92 -11.56 5.39
N GLU A 94 -3.06 -12.65 4.63
CA GLU A 94 -4.32 -12.92 3.92
C GLU A 94 -5.45 -13.10 4.94
N ILE A 95 -6.63 -12.59 4.59
CA ILE A 95 -7.82 -12.79 5.39
C ILE A 95 -8.81 -13.73 4.70
N GLY A 96 -9.56 -14.48 5.52
CA GLY A 96 -10.71 -15.23 5.06
C GLY A 96 -11.94 -14.33 4.80
N ALA A 97 -13.10 -14.97 4.64
CA ALA A 97 -14.36 -14.26 4.46
C ALA A 97 -14.80 -13.60 5.78
N VAL A 98 -14.59 -12.29 5.89
CA VAL A 98 -15.12 -11.45 6.99
C VAL A 98 -16.47 -10.88 6.56
N THR A 99 -17.49 -11.07 7.39
CA THR A 99 -18.87 -10.64 7.08
C THR A 99 -19.41 -9.56 8.01
N ASN A 100 -18.71 -9.30 9.12
CA ASN A 100 -19.05 -8.32 10.13
C ASN A 100 -18.36 -6.97 9.83
N THR A 101 -19.11 -5.88 9.96
CA THR A 101 -18.63 -4.51 9.72
C THR A 101 -17.48 -4.10 10.63
N GLU A 102 -17.60 -4.29 11.94
CA GLU A 102 -16.56 -3.89 12.90
C GLU A 102 -15.27 -4.68 12.66
N ASP A 103 -15.37 -6.00 12.43
CA ASP A 103 -14.19 -6.83 12.14
C ASP A 103 -13.47 -6.38 10.87
N ALA A 104 -14.22 -6.06 9.80
CA ALA A 104 -13.65 -5.58 8.54
C ALA A 104 -12.95 -4.22 8.71
N LEU A 105 -13.61 -3.28 9.38
CA LEU A 105 -13.07 -1.93 9.60
C LEU A 105 -11.88 -1.93 10.56
N HIS A 106 -11.87 -2.76 11.61
CA HIS A 106 -10.70 -2.93 12.47
C HIS A 106 -9.51 -3.52 11.71
N ASN A 107 -9.73 -4.50 10.84
CA ASN A 107 -8.65 -5.06 10.02
C ASN A 107 -8.07 -4.02 9.04
N ILE A 108 -8.92 -3.18 8.46
CA ILE A 108 -8.49 -2.04 7.62
C ILE A 108 -7.66 -1.06 8.46
N LEU A 109 -8.11 -0.68 9.66
CA LEU A 109 -7.37 0.22 10.54
C LEU A 109 -5.99 -0.33 10.93
N GLU A 110 -5.90 -1.61 11.28
CA GLU A 110 -4.62 -2.28 11.57
C GLU A 110 -3.70 -2.28 10.35
N THR A 111 -4.26 -2.53 9.17
CA THR A 111 -3.51 -2.54 7.91
C THR A 111 -3.00 -1.14 7.55
N LEU A 112 -3.86 -0.11 7.60
CA LEU A 112 -3.47 1.27 7.35
C LEU A 112 -2.41 1.74 8.35
N SER A 113 -2.53 1.38 9.63
CA SER A 113 -1.52 1.69 10.65
C SER A 113 -0.14 1.11 10.29
N HIS A 114 -0.11 -0.13 9.79
CA HIS A 114 1.13 -0.77 9.30
C HIS A 114 1.68 -0.07 8.06
N LEU A 115 0.84 0.19 7.05
CA LEU A 115 1.25 0.85 5.80
C LEU A 115 1.82 2.25 6.07
N ILE A 116 1.11 3.08 6.84
CA ILE A 116 1.57 4.41 7.26
C ILE A 116 2.95 4.33 7.93
N ALA A 117 3.16 3.36 8.81
CA ALA A 117 4.44 3.19 9.51
C ALA A 117 5.58 2.75 8.58
N VAL A 118 5.29 1.93 7.57
CA VAL A 118 6.26 1.51 6.55
C VAL A 118 6.58 2.67 5.61
N GLU A 119 5.58 3.35 5.09
CA GLU A 119 5.72 4.48 4.17
C GLU A 119 6.54 5.61 4.79
N ARG A 120 6.29 5.96 6.06
CA ARG A 120 7.12 6.94 6.79
C ARG A 120 8.61 6.56 6.86
N LYS A 121 8.92 5.27 7.02
CA LYS A 121 10.32 4.80 7.01
C LYS A 121 10.94 4.87 5.62
N ILE A 122 10.17 4.57 4.57
CA ILE A 122 10.66 4.65 3.19
C ILE A 122 10.89 6.13 2.82
N ILE A 123 10.02 7.04 3.25
CA ILE A 123 10.20 8.49 3.08
C ILE A 123 11.51 8.97 3.71
N GLU A 124 11.80 8.54 4.95
CA GLU A 124 13.06 8.87 5.62
C GLU A 124 14.27 8.31 4.85
N LEU A 125 14.19 7.04 4.42
CA LEU A 125 15.24 6.39 3.64
C LEU A 125 15.50 7.09 2.30
N ALA A 126 14.44 7.39 1.55
CA ALA A 126 14.50 8.08 0.27
C ALA A 126 15.14 9.47 0.42
N SER A 127 14.78 10.19 1.49
CA SER A 127 15.37 11.50 1.80
C SER A 127 16.87 11.44 2.04
N ASN A 128 17.36 10.39 2.71
CA ASN A 128 18.80 10.20 2.95
C ASN A 128 19.61 10.00 1.65
N TYR A 129 18.94 9.63 0.56
CA TYR A 129 19.53 9.40 -0.75
C TYR A 129 19.13 10.44 -1.81
N ASN A 130 18.51 11.55 -1.39
CA ASN A 130 17.99 12.60 -2.28
C ASN A 130 17.04 12.03 -3.35
N ASP A 131 16.17 11.11 -2.95
CA ASP A 131 15.09 10.61 -3.81
C ASP A 131 13.77 11.32 -3.45
N GLU A 132 13.64 12.56 -3.91
CA GLU A 132 12.46 13.39 -3.62
C GLU A 132 11.19 12.87 -4.28
N VAL A 133 11.31 12.13 -5.39
CA VAL A 133 10.14 11.61 -6.10
C VAL A 133 9.50 10.47 -5.31
N THR A 134 10.27 9.53 -4.78
CA THR A 134 9.72 8.48 -3.89
C THR A 134 9.15 9.10 -2.61
N ASN A 135 9.84 10.11 -2.05
CA ASN A 135 9.33 10.84 -0.88
C ASN A 135 7.97 11.51 -1.16
N SER A 136 7.86 12.27 -2.26
CA SER A 136 6.64 12.97 -2.64
C SER A 136 5.49 12.00 -2.85
N GLN A 137 5.71 10.93 -3.63
CA GLN A 137 4.70 9.91 -3.92
C GLN A 137 4.13 9.29 -2.64
N LEU A 138 5.00 8.85 -1.73
CA LEU A 138 4.54 8.23 -0.48
C LEU A 138 3.94 9.25 0.49
N SER A 139 4.34 10.52 0.42
CA SER A 139 3.71 11.57 1.23
C SER A 139 2.25 11.82 0.79
N ASP A 140 1.98 11.75 -0.51
CA ASP A 140 0.61 11.84 -1.03
C ASP A 140 -0.25 10.66 -0.53
N TYR A 141 0.33 9.45 -0.45
CA TYR A 141 -0.36 8.29 0.13
C TYR A 141 -0.72 8.53 1.60
N LEU A 142 0.21 9.07 2.41
CA LEU A 142 -0.03 9.37 3.82
C LEU A 142 -1.20 10.35 4.01
N VAL A 143 -1.31 11.38 3.16
CA VAL A 143 -2.41 12.36 3.23
C VAL A 143 -3.77 11.67 3.10
N GLU A 144 -3.88 10.73 2.15
CA GLU A 144 -5.11 10.01 1.89
C GLU A 144 -5.41 8.96 2.97
N GLN A 145 -4.41 8.18 3.36
CA GLN A 145 -4.54 7.12 4.35
C GLN A 145 -4.87 7.66 5.75
N GLU A 146 -4.26 8.76 6.18
CA GLU A 146 -4.57 9.37 7.48
C GLU A 146 -5.99 9.93 7.53
N LYS A 147 -6.47 10.48 6.42
CA LYS A 147 -7.86 10.90 6.27
C LYS A 147 -8.81 9.69 6.34
N GLU A 148 -8.46 8.59 5.68
CA GLU A 148 -9.25 7.36 5.71
C GLU A 148 -9.35 6.78 7.13
N VAL A 149 -8.22 6.75 7.86
CA VAL A 149 -8.19 6.34 9.28
C VAL A 149 -9.15 7.19 10.12
N TRP A 150 -9.13 8.53 9.96
CA TRP A 150 -10.08 9.40 10.66
C TRP A 150 -11.54 9.07 10.31
N MET A 151 -11.85 8.90 9.03
CA MET A 151 -13.21 8.60 8.57
C MET A 151 -13.73 7.27 9.14
N ILE A 152 -12.90 6.22 9.16
CA ILE A 152 -13.28 4.91 9.71
C ILE A 152 -13.48 5.00 11.22
N LEU A 153 -12.59 5.67 11.96
CA LEU A 153 -12.74 5.86 13.41
C LEU A 153 -14.01 6.65 13.75
N ALA A 154 -14.36 7.66 12.94
CA ALA A 154 -15.61 8.41 13.09
C ALA A 154 -16.86 7.57 12.73
N TYR A 155 -16.73 6.60 11.82
CA TYR A 155 -17.81 5.67 11.52
C TYR A 155 -18.04 4.65 12.64
N LEU A 156 -16.97 4.23 13.33
CA LEU A 156 -17.01 3.27 14.43
C LEU A 156 -17.38 3.89 15.81
N SER A 157 -17.44 5.22 15.90
CA SER A 157 -17.68 5.95 17.15
C SER A 157 -19.15 6.03 17.58
#